data_AF-A0A250E790-F1
#
_entry.id   AF-A0A250E790-F1
#
_cell.length_a   1.000
_cell.length_b   1.000
_cell.length_c   1.000
_cell.angle_alpha   90.00
_cell.angle_beta   90.00
_cell.angle_gamma   90.00
#
_symmetry.space_group_name_H-M   'P 1'
#
loop_
_entity.id
_entity.type
_entity.pdbx_description
1 polymer ?
#
loop_
_entity_poly.entity_id
_entity_poly.type
_entity_poly.pdbx_seq_one_letter_code
_entity_poly.pdbx_strand_id
1 'polypeptide(L)'
;MKYLFYSLFIVLFALSDAVFSQKKPIFKVVLDAGHGGKDPGKVAPNKLYEKDVVLNIVLETGKILEQHADIKVVYTRKTDVFVDLYERGAIANKAKADIFVSVHCNAADKKTAQGAETFVLGLHANEQNFEVAKVENEVIYLEDNYEKKYADYNINSPESFIGLSIMQEEFLEQSIQLAKYVQNNFTNEMKRFNRGVKQAGFIVLHQTYMPSILIETAFLSNTEEQTFLASKKGQNEFAKNIADAILSYKKWVQARSSHIGPDVSVSKVKSSPKAKTSTKVSVKSNNTAKKSTITYKVQISSSPKKLEIKPFNFKGLSPISSEKIGKIYCYFYGSAKKHTEALSLLSKAKKKGYKDAYIVAYSNGKKITIEQAKKQER
;
A
#
# COMPACT_ATOMS: atom_id res chain seq x y z
N MET A 1 14.26 -57.89 39.41
CA MET A 1 14.76 -56.87 38.45
C MET A 1 13.87 -56.70 37.21
N LYS A 2 12.53 -56.70 37.33
CA LYS A 2 11.60 -56.45 36.19
C LYS A 2 10.67 -55.25 36.41
N TYR A 3 10.56 -54.73 37.63
CA TYR A 3 9.71 -53.58 37.97
C TYR A 3 10.45 -52.24 37.98
N LEU A 4 11.79 -52.25 37.97
CA LEU A 4 12.58 -51.01 37.94
C LEU A 4 12.66 -50.39 36.53
N PHE A 5 12.52 -51.20 35.48
CA PHE A 5 12.58 -50.74 34.08
C PHE A 5 11.32 -50.04 33.60
N TYR A 6 10.15 -50.33 34.19
CA TYR A 6 8.89 -49.67 33.82
C TYR A 6 8.74 -48.27 34.43
N SER A 7 9.44 -47.99 35.53
CA SER A 7 9.42 -46.66 36.16
C SER A 7 10.20 -45.60 35.36
N LEU A 8 11.21 -46.02 34.59
CA LEU A 8 12.04 -45.10 33.79
C LEU A 8 11.41 -44.74 32.44
N PHE A 9 10.43 -45.52 31.95
CA PHE A 9 9.76 -45.27 30.68
C PHE A 9 8.58 -44.28 30.81
N ILE A 10 8.01 -44.14 32.01
CA ILE A 10 6.91 -43.20 32.29
C ILE A 10 7.42 -41.79 32.55
N VAL A 11 8.66 -41.64 33.06
CA VAL A 11 9.27 -40.31 33.28
C VAL A 11 9.76 -39.67 31.96
N LEU A 12 10.06 -40.46 30.93
CA LEU A 12 10.46 -39.93 29.62
C LEU A 12 9.29 -39.40 28.76
N PHE A 13 8.04 -39.76 29.08
CA PHE A 13 6.86 -39.26 28.37
C PHE A 13 6.19 -38.04 29.03
N ALA A 14 6.64 -37.65 30.23
CA ALA A 14 6.09 -36.52 30.98
C ALA A 14 6.83 -35.19 30.73
N LEU A 15 7.83 -35.14 29.84
CA LEU A 15 8.64 -33.95 29.57
C LEU A 15 8.51 -33.40 28.13
N SER A 16 7.64 -33.96 27.30
CA SER A 16 7.43 -33.51 25.91
C SER A 16 6.42 -32.37 25.74
N ASP A 17 5.73 -31.94 26.79
CA ASP A 17 4.82 -30.79 26.76
C ASP A 17 5.52 -29.45 27.05
N ALA A 18 6.81 -29.35 26.75
CA ALA A 18 7.40 -28.06 26.41
C ALA A 18 6.86 -27.65 25.04
N VAL A 19 5.56 -27.32 25.01
CA VAL A 19 4.90 -26.62 23.92
C VAL A 19 5.84 -25.47 23.55
N PHE A 20 6.42 -25.55 22.36
CA PHE A 20 6.99 -24.38 21.71
C PHE A 20 5.86 -23.36 21.63
N SER A 21 5.76 -22.50 22.63
CA SER A 21 4.92 -21.31 22.58
C SER A 21 5.54 -20.45 21.49
N GLN A 22 5.09 -20.66 20.24
CA GLN A 22 5.28 -19.66 19.20
C GLN A 22 4.68 -18.39 19.78
N LYS A 23 5.54 -17.47 20.25
CA LYS A 23 5.13 -16.13 20.66
C LYS A 23 4.26 -15.60 19.53
N LYS A 24 2.99 -15.34 19.81
CA LYS A 24 2.07 -14.77 18.82
C LYS A 24 2.76 -13.54 18.23
N PRO A 25 2.83 -13.40 16.90
CA PRO A 25 3.47 -12.26 16.29
C PRO A 25 2.75 -10.98 16.78
N ILE A 26 3.53 -10.04 17.30
CA ILE A 26 3.03 -8.75 17.78
C ILE A 26 2.65 -7.92 16.55
N PHE A 27 1.38 -7.51 16.48
CA PHE A 27 0.88 -6.66 15.40
C PHE A 27 1.27 -5.19 15.66
N LYS A 28 2.08 -4.61 14.80
CA LYS A 28 2.61 -3.25 14.95
C LYS A 28 1.77 -2.24 14.18
N VAL A 29 1.25 -1.27 14.91
CA VAL A 29 0.43 -0.19 14.37
C VAL A 29 1.21 1.10 14.50
N VAL A 30 1.43 1.80 13.39
CA VAL A 30 1.92 3.18 13.44
C VAL A 30 0.72 4.10 13.35
N LEU A 31 0.58 4.97 14.36
CA LEU A 31 -0.40 6.03 14.39
C LEU A 31 0.29 7.36 14.14
N ASP A 32 -0.19 8.06 13.13
CA ASP A 32 0.30 9.36 12.73
C ASP A 32 -0.75 10.44 12.99
N ALA A 33 -0.38 11.42 13.82
CA ALA A 33 -1.19 12.60 14.07
C ALA A 33 -0.75 13.69 13.09
N GLY A 34 -1.61 14.05 12.13
CA GLY A 34 -1.34 15.08 11.12
C GLY A 34 -0.82 16.39 11.72
N HIS A 35 -0.03 17.14 10.95
CA HIS A 35 0.49 18.46 11.33
C HIS A 35 1.33 18.45 12.63
N GLY A 36 1.42 19.58 13.34
CA GLY A 36 2.09 19.70 14.64
C GLY A 36 3.14 20.83 14.69
N GLY A 37 3.41 21.34 15.89
CA GLY A 37 4.35 22.43 16.12
C GLY A 37 3.99 23.68 15.31
N LYS A 38 4.88 24.05 14.39
CA LYS A 38 4.74 25.22 13.49
C LYS A 38 3.65 25.05 12.44
N ASP A 39 3.19 23.83 12.19
CA ASP A 39 2.08 23.55 11.29
C ASP A 39 0.79 23.34 12.10
N PRO A 40 -0.14 24.30 12.08
CA PRO A 40 -1.42 24.18 12.79
C PRO A 40 -2.41 23.23 12.09
N GLY A 41 -2.17 22.85 10.83
CA GLY A 41 -3.20 22.32 9.95
C GLY A 41 -4.32 23.34 9.72
N LYS A 42 -5.54 22.86 9.49
CA LYS A 42 -6.70 23.75 9.33
C LYS A 42 -7.08 24.35 10.68
N VAL A 43 -7.47 25.61 10.65
CA VAL A 43 -7.84 26.38 11.85
C VAL A 43 -9.29 26.83 11.73
N ALA A 44 -10.12 26.43 12.68
CA ALA A 44 -11.50 26.85 12.73
C ALA A 44 -11.65 28.25 13.37
N PRO A 45 -12.73 29.01 13.11
CA PRO A 45 -12.89 30.39 13.61
C PRO A 45 -12.77 30.57 15.12
N ASN A 46 -13.09 29.53 15.91
CA ASN A 46 -12.96 29.52 17.37
C ASN A 46 -11.54 29.17 17.86
N LYS A 47 -10.53 29.22 16.98
CA LYS A 47 -9.14 28.80 17.24
C LYS A 47 -9.01 27.32 17.63
N LEU A 48 -9.91 26.47 17.15
CA LEU A 48 -9.70 25.02 17.18
C LEU A 48 -8.70 24.66 16.08
N TYR A 49 -7.55 24.14 16.47
CA TYR A 49 -6.50 23.71 15.56
C TYR A 49 -6.61 22.22 15.27
N GLU A 50 -6.50 21.85 14.00
CA GLU A 50 -6.49 20.45 13.58
C GLU A 50 -5.42 19.65 14.32
N LYS A 51 -4.19 20.19 14.41
CA LYS A 51 -3.06 19.51 15.05
C LYS A 51 -3.34 19.03 16.47
N ASP A 52 -4.19 19.75 17.21
CA ASP A 52 -4.55 19.44 18.60
C ASP A 52 -5.64 18.37 18.64
N VAL A 53 -6.66 18.52 17.79
CA VAL A 53 -7.77 17.56 17.65
C VAL A 53 -7.23 16.17 17.28
N VAL A 54 -6.40 16.11 16.23
CA VAL A 54 -5.89 14.83 15.72
C VAL A 54 -4.88 14.19 16.66
N LEU A 55 -4.09 14.99 17.39
CA LEU A 55 -3.20 14.47 18.44
C LEU A 55 -3.99 13.78 19.54
N ASN A 56 -5.06 14.41 20.02
CA ASN A 56 -5.90 13.85 21.07
C ASN A 56 -6.61 12.56 20.63
N ILE A 57 -7.12 12.53 19.39
CA ILE A 57 -7.72 11.32 18.80
C ILE A 57 -6.69 10.19 18.73
N VAL A 58 -5.50 10.46 18.19
CA VAL A 58 -4.42 9.47 18.03
C VAL A 58 -3.95 8.91 19.36
N LEU A 59 -3.76 9.76 20.37
CA LEU A 59 -3.35 9.33 21.71
C LEU A 59 -4.41 8.43 22.37
N GLU A 60 -5.70 8.75 22.23
CA GLU A 60 -6.77 7.91 22.78
C GLU A 60 -6.92 6.61 21.98
N THR A 61 -6.80 6.63 20.65
CA THR A 61 -6.77 5.40 19.82
C THR A 61 -5.65 4.49 20.28
N GLY A 62 -4.45 5.04 20.44
CA GLY A 62 -3.28 4.29 20.87
C GLY A 62 -3.46 3.71 22.27
N LYS A 63 -4.02 4.46 23.22
CA LYS A 63 -4.36 3.98 24.56
C LYS A 63 -5.34 2.80 24.55
N ILE A 64 -6.32 2.79 23.65
CA ILE A 64 -7.25 1.65 23.48
C ILE A 64 -6.47 0.43 22.95
N LEU A 65 -5.67 0.61 21.89
CA LEU A 65 -4.91 -0.46 21.27
C LEU A 65 -3.84 -1.06 22.19
N GLU A 66 -3.20 -0.25 23.02
CA GLU A 66 -2.16 -0.66 23.99
C GLU A 66 -2.71 -1.58 25.10
N GLN A 67 -4.03 -1.67 25.28
CA GLN A 67 -4.66 -2.66 26.17
C GLN A 67 -4.56 -4.10 25.64
N HIS A 68 -4.22 -4.27 24.36
CA HIS A 68 -4.07 -5.57 23.73
C HIS A 68 -2.59 -6.00 23.73
N ALA A 69 -2.24 -7.02 24.50
CA ALA A 69 -0.86 -7.49 24.66
C ALA A 69 -0.19 -7.99 23.36
N ASP A 70 -0.97 -8.28 22.33
CA ASP A 70 -0.51 -8.70 21.00
C ASP A 70 -0.53 -7.56 19.96
N ILE A 71 -0.57 -6.30 20.43
CA ILE A 71 -0.44 -5.08 19.63
C ILE A 71 0.69 -4.22 20.19
N LYS A 72 1.49 -3.64 19.30
CA LYS A 72 2.48 -2.61 19.63
C LYS A 72 2.16 -1.35 18.86
N VAL A 73 1.88 -0.26 19.57
CA VAL A 73 1.64 1.05 18.98
C VAL A 73 2.96 1.82 18.88
N VAL A 74 3.17 2.47 17.74
CA VAL A 74 4.26 3.42 17.49
C VAL A 74 3.63 4.72 17.04
N TYR A 75 4.01 5.84 17.64
CA TYR A 75 3.48 7.16 17.29
C TYR A 75 4.51 7.93 16.48
N THR A 76 4.08 8.67 15.46
CA THR A 76 4.97 9.65 14.79
C THR A 76 5.26 10.83 15.72
N ARG A 77 4.26 11.26 16.50
CA ARG A 77 4.40 12.23 17.59
C ARG A 77 3.44 11.92 18.73
N LYS A 78 3.84 12.25 19.96
CA LYS A 78 2.99 12.17 21.18
C LYS A 78 2.73 13.55 21.82
N THR A 79 3.33 14.59 21.27
CA THR A 79 3.27 15.97 21.75
C THR A 79 3.07 16.91 20.55
N ASP A 80 2.89 18.20 20.84
CA ASP A 80 2.80 19.23 19.80
C ASP A 80 4.18 19.57 19.23
N VAL A 81 4.65 18.74 18.31
CA VAL A 81 5.92 18.92 17.58
C VAL A 81 5.68 18.74 16.09
N PHE A 82 6.43 19.49 15.29
CA PHE A 82 6.43 19.32 13.84
C PHE A 82 7.27 18.10 13.46
N VAL A 83 6.69 17.19 12.68
CA VAL A 83 7.38 16.02 12.13
C VAL A 83 7.26 16.08 10.61
N ASP A 84 8.41 16.17 9.93
CA ASP A 84 8.53 16.11 8.47
C ASP A 84 7.77 14.91 7.90
N LEU A 85 7.13 15.06 6.74
CA LEU A 85 6.42 13.96 6.08
C LEU A 85 7.35 12.77 5.88
N TYR A 86 8.56 13.01 5.35
CA TYR A 86 9.60 11.98 5.18
C TYR A 86 9.89 11.17 6.45
N GLU A 87 9.97 11.85 7.59
CA GLU A 87 10.25 11.20 8.87
C GLU A 87 9.07 10.35 9.34
N ARG A 88 7.82 10.76 9.11
CA ARG A 88 6.63 9.96 9.44
C ARG A 88 6.68 8.60 8.74
N GLY A 89 7.00 8.59 7.44
CA GLY A 89 7.19 7.34 6.69
C GLY A 89 8.40 6.53 7.18
N ALA A 90 9.51 7.20 7.48
CA ALA A 90 10.72 6.54 8.00
C ALA A 90 10.48 5.84 9.34
N ILE A 91 9.73 6.47 10.27
CA ILE A 91 9.31 5.86 11.54
C ILE A 91 8.55 4.55 11.29
N ALA A 92 7.60 4.56 10.35
CA ALA A 92 6.79 3.39 10.05
C ALA A 92 7.61 2.24 9.47
N ASN A 93 8.48 2.56 8.50
CA ASN A 93 9.35 1.59 7.86
C ASN A 93 10.38 0.99 8.83
N LYS A 94 10.99 1.84 9.67
CA LYS A 94 11.95 1.40 10.71
C LYS A 94 11.30 0.51 11.75
N ALA A 95 10.05 0.81 12.14
CA ALA A 95 9.27 -0.05 13.03
C ALA A 95 8.93 -1.41 12.40
N LYS A 96 8.99 -1.51 11.06
CA LYS A 96 8.44 -2.62 10.28
C LYS A 96 6.97 -2.83 10.65
N ALA A 97 6.20 -1.75 10.56
CA ALA A 97 4.80 -1.75 10.95
C ALA A 97 3.97 -2.65 10.04
N ASP A 98 2.94 -3.26 10.61
CA ASP A 98 1.96 -4.05 9.86
C ASP A 98 0.92 -3.14 9.20
N ILE A 99 0.64 -1.97 9.79
CA ILE A 99 -0.18 -0.91 9.19
C ILE A 99 0.29 0.49 9.58
N PHE A 100 -0.04 1.46 8.75
CA PHE A 100 0.12 2.89 9.01
C PHE A 100 -1.24 3.60 8.92
N VAL A 101 -1.56 4.40 9.94
CA VAL A 101 -2.83 5.15 10.00
C VAL A 101 -2.53 6.61 10.31
N SER A 102 -2.75 7.48 9.34
CA SER A 102 -2.66 8.94 9.52
C SER A 102 -4.04 9.54 9.74
N VAL A 103 -4.17 10.45 10.71
CA VAL A 103 -5.43 11.06 11.14
C VAL A 103 -5.38 12.57 10.92
N HIS A 104 -6.37 13.08 10.20
CA HIS A 104 -6.56 14.46 9.78
C HIS A 104 -8.02 14.90 9.99
N CYS A 105 -8.27 16.21 9.86
CA CYS A 105 -9.58 16.82 9.79
C CYS A 105 -9.73 17.58 8.46
N ASN A 106 -10.93 17.48 7.89
CA ASN A 106 -11.21 18.07 6.60
C ASN A 106 -11.54 19.57 6.76
N ALA A 107 -11.54 20.29 5.65
CA ALA A 107 -12.16 21.60 5.54
C ALA A 107 -12.57 21.88 4.09
N ALA A 108 -13.63 22.67 3.93
CA ALA A 108 -14.09 23.13 2.63
C ALA A 108 -14.59 24.56 2.68
N ASP A 109 -14.60 25.22 1.53
CA ASP A 109 -15.21 26.54 1.37
C ASP A 109 -16.69 26.52 1.73
N LYS A 110 -17.39 25.49 1.25
CA LYS A 110 -18.80 25.27 1.59
C LYS A 110 -18.91 24.79 3.03
N LYS A 111 -19.36 25.67 3.92
CA LYS A 111 -19.55 25.42 5.37
C LYS A 111 -20.57 24.32 5.70
N THR A 112 -21.35 23.87 4.71
CA THR A 112 -22.28 22.74 4.85
C THR A 112 -21.64 21.38 4.50
N ALA A 113 -20.39 21.35 4.02
CA ALA A 113 -19.69 20.10 3.80
C ALA A 113 -19.61 19.33 5.12
N GLN A 114 -19.88 18.03 5.09
CA GLN A 114 -19.85 17.19 6.28
C GLN A 114 -19.47 15.75 5.97
N GLY A 115 -19.10 15.03 7.03
CA GLY A 115 -18.84 13.60 7.02
C GLY A 115 -17.37 13.24 7.05
N ALA A 116 -17.13 11.94 7.11
CA ALA A 116 -15.80 11.36 7.15
C ALA A 116 -15.44 10.74 5.79
N GLU A 117 -14.17 10.79 5.41
CA GLU A 117 -13.60 10.06 4.27
C GLU A 117 -12.29 9.39 4.67
N THR A 118 -11.93 8.33 3.95
CA THR A 118 -10.65 7.65 4.17
C THR A 118 -9.96 7.41 2.84
N PHE A 119 -8.73 7.87 2.75
CA PHE A 119 -7.92 7.76 1.56
C PHE A 119 -6.93 6.61 1.68
N VAL A 120 -6.74 5.94 0.56
CA VAL A 120 -5.58 5.08 0.31
C VAL A 120 -4.75 5.74 -0.78
N LEU A 121 -3.48 5.37 -0.86
CA LEU A 121 -2.64 5.87 -1.92
C LEU A 121 -3.11 5.36 -3.29
N GLY A 122 -3.09 6.23 -4.28
CA GLY A 122 -3.47 5.89 -5.65
C GLY A 122 -3.54 7.11 -6.55
N LEU A 123 -3.88 6.90 -7.82
CA LEU A 123 -4.13 8.02 -8.73
C LEU A 123 -5.43 8.72 -8.33
N HIS A 124 -5.44 10.04 -8.42
CA HIS A 124 -6.60 10.84 -8.06
C HIS A 124 -7.78 10.49 -8.98
N ALA A 125 -8.90 10.12 -8.39
CA ALA A 125 -10.11 9.78 -9.14
C ALA A 125 -10.83 11.01 -9.71
N ASN A 126 -10.67 12.17 -9.05
CA ASN A 126 -11.29 13.44 -9.40
C ASN A 126 -10.52 14.61 -8.77
N GLU A 127 -10.88 15.84 -9.17
CA GLU A 127 -10.28 17.09 -8.71
C GLU A 127 -10.40 17.31 -7.19
N GLN A 128 -11.52 16.94 -6.57
CA GLN A 128 -11.70 17.10 -5.13
C GLN A 128 -10.68 16.28 -4.33
N ASN A 129 -10.46 15.03 -4.73
CA ASN A 129 -9.45 14.17 -4.11
C ASN A 129 -8.01 14.69 -4.36
N PHE A 130 -7.80 15.41 -5.47
CA PHE A 130 -6.53 16.05 -5.77
C PHE A 130 -6.28 17.25 -4.87
N GLU A 131 -7.27 18.13 -4.70
CA GLU A 131 -7.12 19.32 -3.85
C GLU A 131 -6.91 18.96 -2.37
N VAL A 132 -7.61 17.95 -1.84
CA VAL A 132 -7.36 17.47 -0.46
C VAL A 132 -5.91 17.02 -0.31
N ALA A 133 -5.43 16.16 -1.22
CA ALA A 133 -4.05 15.67 -1.15
C ALA A 133 -3.02 16.78 -1.36
N LYS A 134 -3.30 17.75 -2.22
CA LYS A 134 -2.44 18.91 -2.43
C LYS A 134 -2.29 19.70 -1.12
N VAL A 135 -3.39 20.05 -0.46
CA VAL A 135 -3.37 20.76 0.84
C VAL A 135 -2.59 19.98 1.89
N GLU A 136 -2.82 18.67 2.03
CA GLU A 136 -2.07 17.86 3.00
C GLU A 136 -0.58 17.74 2.65
N ASN A 137 -0.23 17.79 1.37
CA ASN A 137 1.15 17.74 0.92
C ASN A 137 1.85 19.11 1.01
N GLU A 138 1.14 20.23 1.10
CA GLU A 138 1.74 21.59 1.13
C GLU A 138 2.61 21.84 2.38
N VAL A 139 2.43 21.03 3.42
CA VAL A 139 3.28 21.04 4.62
C VAL A 139 4.77 20.85 4.31
N ILE A 140 5.13 20.23 3.18
CA ILE A 140 6.53 20.08 2.77
C ILE A 140 7.28 21.42 2.69
N TYR A 141 6.58 22.51 2.37
CA TYR A 141 7.20 23.84 2.27
C TYR A 141 7.66 24.37 3.63
N LEU A 142 7.20 23.76 4.73
CA LEU A 142 7.64 24.07 6.08
C LEU A 142 8.89 23.27 6.46
N GLU A 143 9.31 22.27 5.69
CA GLU A 143 10.47 21.42 6.01
C GLU A 143 11.80 22.02 5.54
N ASP A 144 12.86 21.77 6.31
CA ASP A 144 14.20 22.16 5.91
C ASP A 144 14.65 21.34 4.68
N ASN A 145 15.25 22.02 3.70
CA ASN A 145 15.74 21.43 2.44
C ASN A 145 14.66 20.73 1.60
N TYR A 146 13.40 21.17 1.67
CA TYR A 146 12.28 20.57 0.94
C TYR A 146 12.55 20.47 -0.58
N GLU A 147 13.17 21.50 -1.18
CA GLU A 147 13.51 21.55 -2.62
C GLU A 147 14.33 20.33 -3.06
N LYS A 148 15.25 19.87 -2.20
CA LYS A 148 16.09 18.70 -2.46
C LYS A 148 15.39 17.40 -2.08
N LYS A 149 14.67 17.37 -0.95
CA LYS A 149 13.96 16.17 -0.46
C LYS A 149 12.83 15.76 -1.41
N TYR A 150 12.18 16.73 -2.06
CA TYR A 150 11.01 16.54 -2.89
C TYR A 150 11.21 16.94 -4.35
N ALA A 151 12.46 17.01 -4.84
CA ALA A 151 12.77 17.41 -6.22
C ALA A 151 12.04 16.57 -7.30
N ASP A 152 11.73 15.32 -6.98
CA ASP A 152 11.02 14.40 -7.87
C ASP A 152 9.47 14.52 -7.80
N TYR A 153 8.94 15.36 -6.91
CA TYR A 153 7.49 15.56 -6.73
C TYR A 153 7.08 16.93 -7.26
N ASN A 154 6.21 16.95 -8.26
CA ASN A 154 5.41 18.13 -8.55
C ASN A 154 4.04 17.98 -7.87
N ILE A 155 3.87 18.69 -6.75
CA ILE A 155 2.64 18.71 -5.93
C ILE A 155 1.40 19.20 -6.70
N ASN A 156 1.61 19.99 -7.75
CA ASN A 156 0.54 20.51 -8.62
C ASN A 156 0.23 19.58 -9.79
N SER A 157 0.82 18.39 -9.83
CA SER A 157 0.63 17.41 -10.91
C SER A 157 0.32 16.03 -10.32
N PRO A 158 -0.91 15.51 -10.52
CA PRO A 158 -1.28 14.11 -10.26
C PRO A 158 -0.28 13.10 -10.84
N GLU A 159 0.34 13.45 -11.97
CA GLU A 159 1.24 12.62 -12.75
C GLU A 159 2.58 12.36 -12.05
N SER A 160 3.00 13.26 -11.17
CA SER A 160 4.15 13.04 -10.26
C SER A 160 3.97 11.76 -9.46
N PHE A 161 2.72 11.34 -9.24
CA PHE A 161 2.39 10.16 -8.47
C PHE A 161 2.32 8.84 -9.28
N ILE A 162 2.57 8.87 -10.59
CA ILE A 162 2.47 7.69 -11.49
C ILE A 162 3.66 6.73 -11.34
N GLY A 163 4.84 7.22 -10.98
CA GLY A 163 6.03 6.38 -10.76
C GLY A 163 5.95 5.44 -9.55
N LEU A 164 4.92 5.60 -8.70
CA LEU A 164 4.87 5.05 -7.34
C LEU A 164 3.89 3.88 -7.19
N SER A 165 3.24 3.46 -8.29
CA SER A 165 2.16 2.46 -8.28
C SER A 165 2.63 0.99 -8.18
N ILE A 166 3.93 0.72 -8.39
CA ILE A 166 4.43 -0.67 -8.49
C ILE A 166 4.50 -1.39 -7.13
N MET A 167 4.90 -0.72 -6.04
CA MET A 167 4.85 -1.32 -4.69
C MET A 167 3.47 -1.23 -4.04
N GLN A 168 2.62 -0.31 -4.51
CA GLN A 168 1.27 -0.13 -3.95
C GLN A 168 0.29 -1.24 -4.32
N GLU A 169 0.40 -1.86 -5.50
CA GLU A 169 -0.46 -2.99 -5.88
C GLU A 169 -0.44 -4.09 -4.79
N GLU A 170 0.68 -4.27 -4.08
CA GLU A 170 0.81 -5.29 -3.03
C GLU A 170 -0.08 -5.01 -1.80
N PHE A 171 -0.18 -3.74 -1.39
CA PHE A 171 -0.90 -3.34 -0.17
C PHE A 171 -2.21 -2.61 -0.44
N LEU A 172 -2.57 -2.35 -1.69
CA LEU A 172 -3.76 -1.56 -2.02
C LEU A 172 -5.05 -2.22 -1.51
N GLU A 173 -5.25 -3.51 -1.78
CA GLU A 173 -6.42 -4.26 -1.30
C GLU A 173 -6.51 -4.26 0.23
N GLN A 174 -5.37 -4.41 0.90
CA GLN A 174 -5.26 -4.38 2.36
C GLN A 174 -5.60 -2.99 2.92
N SER A 175 -5.09 -1.93 2.30
CA SER A 175 -5.36 -0.53 2.66
C SER A 175 -6.83 -0.19 2.45
N ILE A 176 -7.42 -0.61 1.32
CA ILE A 176 -8.85 -0.43 1.03
C ILE A 176 -9.69 -1.17 2.07
N GLN A 177 -9.29 -2.39 2.46
CA GLN A 177 -10.02 -3.15 3.46
C GLN A 177 -9.98 -2.48 4.84
N LEU A 178 -8.80 -1.99 5.26
CA LEU A 178 -8.67 -1.23 6.51
C LEU A 178 -9.53 0.06 6.45
N ALA A 179 -9.46 0.81 5.36
CA ALA A 179 -10.25 2.02 5.14
C ALA A 179 -11.77 1.74 5.18
N LYS A 180 -12.21 0.60 4.64
CA LYS A 180 -13.62 0.17 4.71
C LYS A 180 -14.07 -0.10 6.14
N TYR A 181 -13.23 -0.73 6.97
CA TYR A 181 -13.59 -0.93 8.39
C TYR A 181 -13.81 0.40 9.11
N VAL A 182 -12.92 1.38 8.89
CA VAL A 182 -13.06 2.74 9.43
C VAL A 182 -14.37 3.39 8.95
N GLN A 183 -14.60 3.43 7.63
CA GLN A 183 -15.79 4.08 7.05
C GLN A 183 -17.11 3.42 7.47
N ASN A 184 -17.15 2.08 7.53
CA ASN A 184 -18.34 1.36 7.97
C ASN A 184 -18.68 1.68 9.43
N ASN A 185 -17.68 1.79 10.30
CA ASN A 185 -17.90 2.16 11.70
C ASN A 185 -18.41 3.60 11.82
N PHE A 186 -17.98 4.54 10.94
CA PHE A 186 -18.50 5.91 10.94
C PHE A 186 -19.99 5.96 10.66
N THR A 187 -20.46 5.14 9.72
CA THR A 187 -21.89 5.06 9.38
C THR A 187 -22.69 4.34 10.46
N ASN A 188 -22.20 3.18 10.89
CA ASN A 188 -23.01 2.26 11.67
C ASN A 188 -23.05 2.64 13.15
N GLU A 189 -21.93 3.11 13.71
CA GLU A 189 -21.80 3.45 15.13
C GLU A 189 -22.02 4.94 15.38
N MET A 190 -21.26 5.80 14.68
CA MET A 190 -21.24 7.24 14.95
C MET A 190 -22.33 8.03 14.20
N LYS A 191 -23.09 7.37 13.31
CA LYS A 191 -24.12 7.98 12.45
C LYS A 191 -23.63 9.23 11.68
N ARG A 192 -22.36 9.24 11.31
CA ARG A 192 -21.76 10.32 10.50
C ARG A 192 -22.01 10.09 9.02
N PHE A 193 -22.01 11.17 8.25
CA PHE A 193 -22.11 11.09 6.80
C PHE A 193 -20.88 10.37 6.23
N ASN A 194 -21.09 9.33 5.43
CA ASN A 194 -20.04 8.50 4.85
C ASN A 194 -19.70 8.99 3.45
N ARG A 195 -18.46 9.44 3.27
CA ARG A 195 -17.95 9.94 1.98
C ARG A 195 -17.08 8.91 1.26
N GLY A 196 -16.97 7.71 1.84
CA GLY A 196 -16.40 6.52 1.23
C GLY A 196 -14.88 6.43 1.33
N VAL A 197 -14.37 5.35 0.72
CA VAL A 197 -12.95 5.12 0.53
C VAL A 197 -12.52 5.73 -0.81
N LYS A 198 -11.44 6.50 -0.80
CA LYS A 198 -10.96 7.29 -1.92
C LYS A 198 -9.49 7.01 -2.22
N GLN A 199 -9.04 7.39 -3.42
CA GLN A 199 -7.64 7.31 -3.83
C GLN A 199 -7.12 8.70 -4.17
N ALA A 200 -5.89 8.98 -3.72
CA ALA A 200 -5.13 10.18 -4.04
C ALA A 200 -3.64 10.03 -3.68
N GLY A 201 -2.78 10.84 -4.31
CA GLY A 201 -1.34 10.92 -4.11
C GLY A 201 -0.93 11.67 -2.85
N PHE A 202 -1.09 11.05 -1.68
CA PHE A 202 -0.54 11.58 -0.43
C PHE A 202 0.93 11.19 -0.25
N ILE A 203 1.81 12.16 -0.05
CA ILE A 203 3.25 11.93 0.14
C ILE A 203 3.50 11.04 1.35
N VAL A 204 2.79 11.27 2.47
CA VAL A 204 2.95 10.47 3.70
C VAL A 204 2.63 8.99 3.49
N LEU A 205 1.57 8.67 2.72
CA LEU A 205 1.21 7.28 2.43
C LEU A 205 2.24 6.64 1.49
N HIS A 206 2.78 7.42 0.55
CA HIS A 206 3.78 6.92 -0.39
C HIS A 206 5.06 6.45 0.30
N GLN A 207 5.46 7.14 1.35
CA GLN A 207 6.71 6.82 2.03
C GLN A 207 6.60 5.57 2.92
N THR A 208 5.46 4.89 2.96
CA THR A 208 5.22 3.73 3.82
C THR A 208 5.19 2.43 3.01
N TYR A 209 5.85 1.38 3.52
CA TYR A 209 5.95 0.07 2.86
C TYR A 209 5.12 -1.01 3.56
N MET A 210 3.89 -0.65 3.91
CA MET A 210 2.86 -1.51 4.51
C MET A 210 1.47 -0.94 4.14
N PRO A 211 0.36 -1.64 4.41
CA PRO A 211 -0.97 -1.06 4.23
C PRO A 211 -1.12 0.25 5.00
N SER A 212 -1.56 1.29 4.30
CA SER A 212 -1.53 2.66 4.79
C SER A 212 -2.82 3.40 4.44
N ILE A 213 -3.40 4.12 5.40
CA ILE A 213 -4.59 4.94 5.20
C ILE A 213 -4.40 6.35 5.77
N LEU A 214 -5.07 7.32 5.17
CA LEU A 214 -5.25 8.67 5.73
C LEU A 214 -6.74 8.88 5.99
N ILE A 215 -7.09 9.24 7.22
CA ILE A 215 -8.47 9.42 7.66
C ILE A 215 -8.75 10.92 7.77
N GLU A 216 -9.73 11.40 7.02
CA GLU A 216 -10.35 12.70 7.24
C GLU A 216 -11.58 12.51 8.12
N THR A 217 -11.47 12.89 9.39
CA THR A 217 -12.49 12.60 10.42
C THR A 217 -13.80 13.33 10.19
N ALA A 218 -13.76 14.66 10.13
CA ALA A 218 -14.90 15.54 9.89
C ALA A 218 -14.40 16.94 9.44
N PHE A 219 -15.30 17.81 8.97
CA PHE A 219 -14.96 19.14 8.45
C PHE A 219 -14.90 20.18 9.58
N LEU A 220 -13.71 20.69 9.88
CA LEU A 220 -13.51 21.82 10.80
C LEU A 220 -14.22 23.10 10.35
N SER A 221 -14.48 23.22 9.05
CA SER A 221 -15.22 24.34 8.46
C SER A 221 -16.73 24.29 8.70
N ASN A 222 -17.27 23.18 9.20
CA ASN A 222 -18.70 23.01 9.49
C ASN A 222 -18.94 23.16 11.00
N THR A 223 -19.82 24.08 11.40
CA THR A 223 -20.04 24.44 12.82
C THR A 223 -20.48 23.26 13.68
N GLU A 224 -21.33 22.38 13.17
CA GLU A 224 -21.81 21.21 13.93
C GLU A 224 -20.67 20.21 14.12
N GLU A 225 -19.93 19.92 13.04
CA GLU A 225 -18.78 19.01 13.08
C GLU A 225 -17.64 19.55 13.94
N GLN A 226 -17.36 20.85 13.83
CA GLN A 226 -16.39 21.57 14.65
C GLN A 226 -16.73 21.45 16.14
N THR A 227 -17.99 21.63 16.52
CA THR A 227 -18.44 21.48 17.92
C THR A 227 -18.21 20.06 18.42
N PHE A 228 -18.50 19.07 17.57
CA PHE A 228 -18.26 17.67 17.90
C PHE A 228 -16.76 17.34 18.02
N LEU A 229 -15.93 17.81 17.08
CA LEU A 229 -14.47 17.66 17.09
C LEU A 229 -13.80 18.36 18.28
N ALA A 230 -14.36 19.48 18.75
CA ALA A 230 -13.91 20.17 19.95
C ALA A 230 -14.22 19.39 21.24
N SER A 231 -15.22 18.50 21.21
CA SER A 231 -15.69 17.80 22.40
C SER A 231 -14.86 16.55 22.71
N LYS A 232 -14.62 16.28 24.00
CA LYS A 232 -13.95 15.04 24.42
C LYS A 232 -14.75 13.79 24.03
N LYS A 233 -16.09 13.89 24.04
CA LYS A 233 -16.98 12.83 23.56
C LYS A 233 -16.69 12.50 22.10
N GLY A 234 -16.70 13.49 21.21
CA GLY A 234 -16.46 13.29 19.78
C GLY A 234 -15.08 12.73 19.50
N GLN A 235 -14.03 13.29 20.12
CA GLN A 235 -12.67 12.76 19.98
C GLN A 235 -12.54 11.31 20.46
N ASN A 236 -13.19 10.95 21.57
CA ASN A 236 -13.20 9.58 22.07
C ASN A 236 -13.98 8.63 21.14
N GLU A 237 -15.08 9.08 20.54
CA GLU A 237 -15.84 8.28 19.56
C GLU A 237 -15.02 8.03 18.28
N PHE A 238 -14.35 9.05 17.75
CA PHE A 238 -13.39 8.89 16.65
C PHE A 238 -12.26 7.92 17.03
N ALA A 239 -11.70 8.07 18.23
CA ALA A 239 -10.61 7.23 18.69
C ALA A 239 -11.01 5.74 18.81
N LYS A 240 -12.20 5.48 19.37
CA LYS A 240 -12.78 4.14 19.49
C LYS A 240 -13.05 3.53 18.11
N ASN A 241 -13.66 4.30 17.20
CA ASN A 241 -13.93 3.86 15.83
C ASN A 241 -12.66 3.36 15.14
N ILE A 242 -11.58 4.15 15.18
CA ILE A 242 -10.30 3.82 14.56
C ILE A 242 -9.69 2.57 15.22
N ALA A 243 -9.72 2.49 16.54
CA ALA A 243 -9.21 1.31 17.27
C ALA A 243 -9.97 0.04 16.88
N ASP A 244 -11.31 0.08 16.88
CA ASP A 244 -12.16 -1.06 16.51
C ASP A 244 -11.97 -1.49 15.06
N ALA A 245 -11.75 -0.53 14.14
CA ALA A 245 -11.44 -0.80 12.75
C ALA A 245 -10.08 -1.52 12.61
N ILE A 246 -9.05 -1.07 13.34
CA ILE A 246 -7.73 -1.71 13.37
C ILE A 246 -7.81 -3.13 13.94
N LEU A 247 -8.56 -3.32 15.03
CA LEU A 247 -8.79 -4.64 15.62
C LEU A 247 -9.52 -5.59 14.66
N SER A 248 -10.52 -5.09 13.94
CA SER A 248 -11.26 -5.84 12.92
C SER A 248 -10.38 -6.20 11.73
N TYR A 249 -9.55 -5.26 11.27
CA TYR A 249 -8.59 -5.49 10.20
C TYR A 249 -7.55 -6.55 10.58
N LYS A 250 -6.97 -6.45 11.79
CA LYS A 250 -6.02 -7.45 12.30
C LYS A 250 -6.61 -8.86 12.29
N LYS A 251 -7.86 -9.02 12.74
CA LYS A 251 -8.57 -10.32 12.68
C LYS A 251 -8.72 -10.81 11.23
N TRP A 252 -9.05 -9.90 10.31
CA TRP A 252 -9.19 -10.21 8.88
C TRP A 252 -7.86 -10.69 8.26
N VAL A 253 -6.73 -10.04 8.58
CA VAL A 253 -5.40 -10.48 8.12
C VAL A 253 -5.07 -11.86 8.69
N GLN A 254 -5.25 -12.06 10.00
CA GLN A 254 -4.97 -13.33 10.67
C GLN A 254 -5.77 -14.49 10.08
N ALA A 255 -7.05 -14.28 9.77
CA ALA A 255 -7.90 -15.29 9.14
C ALA A 255 -7.43 -15.67 7.72
N ARG A 256 -6.79 -14.76 6.99
CA ARG A 256 -6.23 -15.04 5.66
C ARG A 256 -4.86 -15.72 5.73
N SER A 257 -4.05 -15.39 6.73
CA SER A 257 -2.74 -16.02 6.96
C SER A 257 -2.86 -17.47 7.46
N SER A 258 -3.90 -17.81 8.20
CA SER A 258 -4.13 -19.18 8.71
C SER A 258 -4.56 -20.20 7.64
N HIS A 259 -4.83 -19.77 6.40
CA HIS A 259 -5.15 -20.65 5.27
C HIS A 259 -3.92 -21.09 4.43
N ILE A 260 -2.70 -20.71 4.84
CA ILE A 260 -1.44 -21.16 4.21
C ILE A 260 -0.54 -21.72 5.32
N GLY A 261 -0.68 -23.03 5.58
CA GLY A 261 0.24 -23.79 6.44
C GLY A 261 1.62 -23.99 5.77
N PRO A 262 2.67 -24.30 6.55
CA PRO A 262 4.05 -24.28 6.08
C PRO A 262 4.40 -25.59 5.37
N ASP A 263 4.70 -25.54 4.07
CA ASP A 263 5.52 -26.57 3.44
C ASP A 263 6.77 -25.91 2.84
N VAL A 264 7.81 -25.88 3.68
CA VAL A 264 9.18 -25.63 3.27
C VAL A 264 9.76 -26.97 2.85
N SER A 265 9.77 -27.25 1.55
CA SER A 265 10.59 -28.31 0.96
C SER A 265 11.43 -27.76 -0.18
N VAL A 266 12.65 -27.36 0.19
CA VAL A 266 13.74 -27.04 -0.71
C VAL A 266 14.31 -28.35 -1.25
N SER A 267 14.05 -28.66 -2.52
CA SER A 267 14.77 -29.72 -3.23
C SER A 267 15.74 -29.12 -4.26
N LYS A 268 17.02 -29.16 -3.90
CA LYS A 268 18.18 -29.18 -4.84
C LYS A 268 18.02 -30.39 -5.77
N VAL A 269 18.39 -30.26 -7.07
CA VAL A 269 19.24 -31.22 -7.84
C VAL A 269 19.56 -30.66 -9.26
N LYS A 270 20.88 -30.43 -9.47
CA LYS A 270 21.81 -30.74 -10.59
C LYS A 270 21.42 -30.67 -12.09
N SER A 271 22.09 -29.72 -12.77
CA SER A 271 22.98 -29.81 -13.98
C SER A 271 22.77 -30.81 -15.15
N SER A 272 22.52 -30.22 -16.34
CA SER A 272 23.18 -30.41 -17.67
C SER A 272 22.89 -31.69 -18.50
N PRO A 273 23.16 -31.79 -19.85
CA PRO A 273 23.76 -30.84 -20.82
C PRO A 273 23.20 -30.79 -22.30
N LYS A 274 23.58 -29.70 -23.02
CA LYS A 274 23.97 -29.50 -24.45
C LYS A 274 23.15 -30.04 -25.65
N ALA A 275 22.88 -29.12 -26.62
CA ALA A 275 23.30 -29.17 -28.04
C ALA A 275 23.00 -27.79 -28.71
N LYS A 276 24.00 -27.00 -29.17
CA LYS A 276 24.65 -26.99 -30.52
C LYS A 276 23.69 -26.43 -31.62
N THR A 277 23.99 -25.47 -32.50
CA THR A 277 25.25 -24.86 -33.00
C THR A 277 24.93 -23.61 -33.85
N SER A 278 25.90 -22.67 -33.94
CA SER A 278 26.33 -21.84 -35.11
C SER A 278 25.33 -20.95 -35.88
N THR A 279 25.64 -19.75 -36.40
CA THR A 279 26.89 -19.29 -37.02
C THR A 279 26.87 -17.75 -37.25
N LYS A 280 28.06 -17.13 -37.16
CA LYS A 280 28.66 -15.99 -37.92
C LYS A 280 27.82 -14.73 -38.29
N VAL A 281 28.15 -13.57 -37.71
CA VAL A 281 29.07 -12.49 -38.17
C VAL A 281 28.49 -11.59 -39.28
N SER A 282 28.34 -10.28 -38.98
CA SER A 282 28.77 -9.17 -39.84
C SER A 282 28.44 -7.83 -39.18
N VAL A 283 29.49 -7.11 -38.77
CA VAL A 283 29.44 -5.67 -38.51
C VAL A 283 29.45 -4.96 -39.86
N LYS A 284 28.39 -4.20 -40.18
CA LYS A 284 28.46 -3.08 -41.10
C LYS A 284 27.69 -1.90 -40.52
N SER A 285 28.43 -0.82 -40.33
CA SER A 285 27.94 0.55 -40.21
C SER A 285 27.05 0.89 -41.41
N ASN A 286 25.88 1.48 -41.14
CA ASN A 286 25.23 2.43 -42.04
C ASN A 286 24.20 3.25 -41.27
N ASN A 287 24.39 4.57 -41.26
CA ASN A 287 23.43 5.57 -40.80
C ASN A 287 22.18 5.51 -41.69
N THR A 288 21.06 5.05 -41.13
CA THR A 288 19.69 5.35 -41.59
C THR A 288 18.82 5.57 -40.36
N ALA A 289 17.95 6.58 -40.41
CA ALA A 289 17.11 7.01 -39.29
C ALA A 289 16.38 5.81 -38.65
N LYS A 290 16.77 5.50 -37.40
CA LYS A 290 16.38 4.26 -36.73
C LYS A 290 14.91 4.33 -36.33
N LYS A 291 14.02 3.79 -37.19
CA LYS A 291 12.59 3.65 -36.87
C LYS A 291 12.48 2.85 -35.57
N SER A 292 11.98 3.48 -34.51
CA SER A 292 11.85 2.90 -33.19
C SER A 292 11.01 1.64 -33.26
N THR A 293 11.57 0.50 -32.85
CA THR A 293 10.82 -0.77 -32.82
C THR A 293 9.95 -0.78 -31.58
N ILE A 294 8.66 -0.52 -31.75
CA ILE A 294 7.66 -0.60 -30.69
C ILE A 294 7.22 -2.04 -30.50
N THR A 295 7.09 -2.46 -29.24
CA THR A 295 6.52 -3.76 -28.88
C THR A 295 5.66 -3.61 -27.63
N TYR A 296 4.43 -4.11 -27.72
CA TYR A 296 3.51 -4.25 -26.62
C TYR A 296 3.53 -5.69 -26.10
N LYS A 297 3.41 -5.86 -24.79
CA LYS A 297 3.24 -7.18 -24.17
C LYS A 297 2.14 -7.08 -23.10
N VAL A 298 1.46 -8.18 -22.83
CA VAL A 298 0.45 -8.23 -21.76
C VAL A 298 1.08 -8.87 -20.54
N GLN A 299 1.38 -8.10 -19.50
CA GLN A 299 1.87 -8.67 -18.25
C GLN A 299 0.71 -9.39 -17.55
N ILE A 300 0.92 -10.64 -17.16
CA ILE A 300 -0.12 -11.48 -16.55
C ILE A 300 0.23 -11.91 -15.12
N SER A 301 1.51 -11.92 -14.75
CA SER A 301 1.94 -12.21 -13.39
C SER A 301 3.38 -11.78 -13.15
N SER A 302 3.75 -11.67 -11.87
CA SER A 302 5.11 -11.45 -11.39
C SER A 302 5.38 -12.38 -10.21
N SER A 303 6.61 -12.89 -10.07
CA SER A 303 6.97 -13.75 -8.94
C SER A 303 8.45 -13.62 -8.56
N PRO A 304 8.81 -13.65 -7.26
CA PRO A 304 10.20 -13.72 -6.82
C PRO A 304 10.82 -15.09 -7.15
N LYS A 305 10.00 -16.14 -7.32
CA LYS A 305 10.45 -17.47 -7.74
C LYS A 305 10.29 -17.60 -9.24
N LYS A 306 11.31 -18.14 -9.90
CA LYS A 306 11.24 -18.45 -11.33
C LYS A 306 10.23 -19.59 -11.55
N LEU A 307 9.22 -19.33 -12.37
CA LEU A 307 8.27 -20.28 -12.91
C LEU A 307 8.72 -20.64 -14.33
N GLU A 308 8.51 -21.90 -14.71
CA GLU A 308 8.71 -22.30 -16.09
C GLU A 308 7.63 -21.71 -16.98
N ILE A 309 8.00 -21.22 -18.16
CA ILE A 309 7.11 -20.60 -19.17
C ILE A 309 6.21 -21.62 -19.90
N LYS A 310 5.72 -22.63 -19.18
CA LYS A 310 4.85 -23.69 -19.69
C LYS A 310 3.38 -23.29 -19.53
N PRO A 311 2.50 -23.54 -20.51
CA PRO A 311 1.10 -23.07 -20.46
C PRO A 311 0.31 -23.49 -19.21
N PHE A 312 0.60 -24.66 -18.62
CA PHE A 312 -0.09 -25.13 -17.41
C PHE A 312 0.13 -24.21 -16.20
N ASN A 313 1.28 -23.53 -16.11
CA ASN A 313 1.54 -22.52 -15.07
C ASN A 313 0.77 -21.22 -15.32
N PHE A 314 0.20 -21.04 -16.51
CA PHE A 314 -0.43 -19.80 -16.95
C PHE A 314 -1.87 -19.98 -17.46
N LYS A 315 -2.64 -20.90 -16.83
CA LYS A 315 -4.04 -21.21 -17.19
C LYS A 315 -4.24 -21.53 -18.68
N GLY A 316 -3.25 -22.15 -19.29
CA GLY A 316 -3.23 -22.53 -20.71
C GLY A 316 -2.87 -21.40 -21.68
N LEU A 317 -2.48 -20.20 -21.21
CA LEU A 317 -2.01 -19.13 -22.08
C LEU A 317 -0.64 -19.44 -22.70
N SER A 318 -0.50 -19.14 -23.99
CA SER A 318 0.73 -19.30 -24.77
C SER A 318 0.70 -18.36 -26.00
N PRO A 319 1.81 -17.73 -26.40
CA PRO A 319 3.15 -17.86 -25.82
C PRO A 319 3.34 -17.03 -24.54
N ILE A 320 4.21 -17.51 -23.65
CA ILE A 320 4.64 -16.80 -22.43
C ILE A 320 6.11 -16.43 -22.56
N SER A 321 6.44 -15.17 -22.26
CA SER A 321 7.81 -14.70 -22.09
C SER A 321 8.04 -14.25 -20.65
N SER A 322 9.29 -14.20 -20.20
CA SER A 322 9.63 -13.65 -18.89
C SER A 322 10.82 -12.72 -18.92
N GLU A 323 10.79 -11.71 -18.05
CA GLU A 323 11.87 -10.75 -17.84
C GLU A 323 12.18 -10.67 -16.35
N LYS A 324 13.46 -10.61 -15.99
CA LYS A 324 13.88 -10.41 -14.61
C LYS A 324 14.13 -8.93 -14.37
N ILE A 325 13.32 -8.32 -13.52
CA ILE A 325 13.45 -6.91 -13.11
C ILE A 325 13.87 -6.91 -11.64
N GLY A 326 15.14 -6.59 -11.40
CA GLY A 326 15.76 -6.72 -10.07
C GLY A 326 15.72 -8.18 -9.57
N LYS A 327 14.97 -8.44 -8.50
CA LYS A 327 14.80 -9.77 -7.90
C LYS A 327 13.53 -10.52 -8.37
N ILE A 328 12.70 -9.91 -9.21
CA ILE A 328 11.38 -10.42 -9.59
C ILE A 328 11.38 -10.88 -11.04
N TYR A 329 10.70 -11.99 -11.33
CA TYR A 329 10.41 -12.46 -12.68
C TYR A 329 9.00 -12.00 -13.08
N CYS A 330 8.90 -11.14 -14.09
CA CYS A 330 7.63 -10.75 -14.71
C CYS A 330 7.33 -11.66 -15.89
N TYR A 331 6.08 -12.09 -16.05
CA TYR A 331 5.62 -12.97 -17.12
C TYR A 331 4.62 -12.26 -18.00
N PHE A 332 4.79 -12.40 -19.31
CA PHE A 332 3.99 -11.73 -20.31
C PHE A 332 3.34 -12.72 -21.27
N TYR A 333 2.06 -12.55 -21.50
CA TYR A 333 1.29 -13.25 -22.51
C TYR A 333 1.35 -12.51 -23.85
N GLY A 334 1.93 -13.17 -24.85
CA GLY A 334 2.02 -12.65 -26.21
C GLY A 334 2.85 -11.37 -26.36
N SER A 335 2.98 -10.95 -27.61
CA SER A 335 3.57 -9.69 -28.01
C SER A 335 2.84 -9.13 -29.21
N ALA A 336 2.69 -7.82 -29.29
CA ALA A 336 1.98 -7.12 -30.35
C ALA A 336 2.80 -5.92 -30.84
N LYS A 337 2.63 -5.55 -32.12
CA LYS A 337 3.26 -4.33 -32.66
C LYS A 337 2.34 -3.11 -32.59
N LYS A 338 1.02 -3.37 -32.50
CA LYS A 338 -0.02 -2.35 -32.37
C LYS A 338 -0.76 -2.51 -31.03
N HIS A 339 -1.19 -1.39 -30.48
CA HIS A 339 -1.94 -1.31 -29.24
C HIS A 339 -3.30 -2.00 -29.38
N THR A 340 -3.92 -1.95 -30.55
CA THR A 340 -5.18 -2.65 -30.84
C THR A 340 -5.03 -4.17 -30.75
N GLU A 341 -3.92 -4.74 -31.24
CA GLU A 341 -3.60 -6.16 -31.08
C GLU A 341 -3.33 -6.51 -29.62
N ALA A 342 -2.63 -5.63 -28.89
CA ALA A 342 -2.37 -5.79 -27.46
C ALA A 342 -3.66 -5.81 -26.62
N LEU A 343 -4.68 -5.02 -26.99
CA LEU A 343 -6.01 -5.05 -26.37
C LEU A 343 -6.72 -6.41 -26.58
N SER A 344 -6.53 -7.05 -27.74
CA SER A 344 -7.07 -8.40 -28.00
C SER A 344 -6.40 -9.45 -27.12
N LEU A 345 -5.07 -9.39 -26.97
CA LEU A 345 -4.31 -10.25 -26.05
C LEU A 345 -4.75 -10.02 -24.59
N LEU A 346 -4.95 -8.76 -24.21
CA LEU A 346 -5.40 -8.38 -22.87
C LEU A 346 -6.78 -8.96 -22.57
N SER A 347 -7.74 -8.83 -23.50
CA SER A 347 -9.08 -9.39 -23.36
C SER A 347 -9.03 -10.91 -23.18
N LYS A 348 -8.19 -11.62 -23.95
CA LYS A 348 -7.99 -13.07 -23.82
C LYS A 348 -7.40 -13.44 -22.45
N ALA A 349 -6.39 -12.72 -21.98
CA ALA A 349 -5.81 -12.95 -20.65
C ALA A 349 -6.85 -12.75 -19.53
N LYS A 350 -7.64 -11.69 -19.60
CA LYS A 350 -8.71 -11.40 -18.64
C LYS A 350 -9.80 -12.48 -18.63
N LYS A 351 -10.24 -12.95 -19.81
CA LYS A 351 -11.19 -14.06 -19.94
C LYS A 351 -10.67 -15.38 -19.36
N LYS A 352 -9.35 -15.62 -19.43
CA LYS A 352 -8.68 -16.77 -18.78
C LYS A 352 -8.50 -16.57 -17.26
N GLY A 353 -8.96 -15.46 -16.70
CA GLY A 353 -8.96 -15.20 -15.26
C GLY A 353 -7.74 -14.45 -14.75
N TYR A 354 -7.00 -13.76 -15.62
CA TYR A 354 -5.98 -12.76 -15.23
C TYR A 354 -6.64 -11.38 -15.24
N LYS A 355 -7.50 -11.12 -14.25
CA LYS A 355 -8.32 -9.89 -14.19
C LYS A 355 -7.46 -8.62 -14.15
N ASP A 356 -6.28 -8.74 -13.54
CA ASP A 356 -5.30 -7.66 -13.33
C ASP A 356 -4.23 -7.61 -14.42
N ALA A 357 -4.37 -8.39 -15.50
CA ALA A 357 -3.47 -8.26 -16.63
C ALA A 357 -3.52 -6.84 -17.20
N TYR A 358 -2.38 -6.34 -17.66
CA TYR A 358 -2.28 -5.01 -18.27
C TYR A 358 -1.24 -4.98 -19.40
N ILE A 359 -1.33 -3.96 -20.26
CA ILE A 359 -0.42 -3.79 -21.38
C ILE A 359 0.79 -2.98 -20.93
N VAL A 360 1.98 -3.46 -21.25
CA VAL A 360 3.24 -2.72 -21.17
C VAL A 360 3.74 -2.43 -22.59
N ALA A 361 4.45 -1.32 -22.76
CA ALA A 361 5.07 -0.96 -24.02
C ALA A 361 6.58 -0.79 -23.89
N TYR A 362 7.28 -1.11 -24.96
CA TYR A 362 8.71 -0.98 -25.11
C TYR A 362 9.02 -0.26 -26.42
N SER A 363 10.01 0.62 -26.39
CA SER A 363 10.65 1.20 -27.58
C SER A 363 12.12 0.81 -27.57
N ASN A 364 12.56 0.12 -28.61
CA ASN A 364 13.94 -0.38 -28.74
C ASN A 364 14.40 -1.19 -27.51
N GLY A 365 13.50 -1.98 -26.91
CA GLY A 365 13.78 -2.81 -25.74
C GLY A 365 13.76 -2.07 -24.39
N LYS A 366 13.56 -0.75 -24.36
CA LYS A 366 13.35 0.02 -23.13
C LYS A 366 11.86 0.24 -22.88
N LYS A 367 11.41 0.03 -21.64
CA LYS A 367 10.02 0.26 -21.24
C LYS A 367 9.66 1.74 -21.38
N ILE A 368 8.53 2.04 -22.01
CA ILE A 368 8.00 3.40 -22.23
C ILE A 368 6.50 3.44 -21.90
N THR A 369 5.90 4.63 -21.83
CA THR A 369 4.46 4.74 -21.60
C THR A 369 3.66 4.29 -22.82
N ILE A 370 2.41 3.84 -22.60
CA ILE A 370 1.50 3.44 -23.69
C ILE A 370 1.24 4.61 -24.65
N GLU A 371 1.14 5.83 -24.13
CA GLU A 371 0.92 7.02 -24.97
C GLU A 371 2.14 7.37 -25.81
N GLN A 372 3.35 7.32 -25.24
CA GLN A 372 4.60 7.48 -25.99
C GLN A 372 4.73 6.40 -27.07
N ALA A 373 4.34 5.18 -26.75
CA ALA A 373 4.37 4.07 -27.69
C ALA A 373 3.36 4.32 -28.82
N LYS A 374 2.11 4.70 -28.51
CA LYS A 374 1.07 5.04 -29.51
C LYS A 374 1.49 6.19 -30.44
N LYS A 375 2.21 7.19 -29.92
CA LYS A 375 2.76 8.28 -30.72
C LYS A 375 3.84 7.77 -31.72
N GLN A 376 4.54 6.69 -31.37
CA GLN A 376 5.58 6.04 -32.17
C GLN A 376 5.04 4.87 -33.03
N GLU A 377 3.76 4.50 -32.92
CA GLU A 377 3.11 3.46 -33.75
C GLU A 377 2.86 3.89 -35.21
N ARG A 378 3.12 5.16 -35.55
CA ARG A 378 2.82 5.76 -36.86
C ARG A 378 3.66 5.22 -38.02
#